data_AF-A0A853AWW4-F1
#
_entry.id   AF-A0A853AWW4-F1
#
_cell.length_a   1.000
_cell.length_b   1.000
_cell.length_c   1.000
_cell.angle_alpha   90.00
_cell.angle_beta   90.00
_cell.angle_gamma   90.00
#
_symmetry.space_group_name_H-M   'P 1'
#
loop_
_entity.id
_entity.type
_entity.pdbx_description
1 polymer ?
#
loop_
_entity_poly.entity_id
_entity_poly.type
_entity_poly.pdbx_seq_one_letter_code
_entity_poly.pdbx_strand_id
1 'polypeptide(L)'
;MASETPARTRRAGAFDIRLIISLLTGVYGIVLTVMGIGFTDDAELDKAAGVNINLWAGIGLLIFTALMVLWAIVRPIRVPVPEGDETPAE
;
A
#
# COMPACT_ATOMS: atom_id res chain seq x y z
N MET A 1 -41.27 -22.18 7.05
CA MET A 1 -40.14 -21.36 7.53
C MET A 1 -39.10 -21.39 6.44
N ALA A 2 -38.91 -20.27 5.72
CA ALA A 2 -37.94 -20.20 4.64
C ALA A 2 -36.54 -20.15 5.27
N SER A 3 -35.67 -21.06 4.85
CA SER A 3 -34.27 -21.12 5.30
C SER A 3 -33.50 -19.95 4.68
N GLU A 4 -33.07 -18.98 5.49
CA GLU A 4 -32.14 -17.94 5.06
C GLU A 4 -30.81 -18.60 4.65
N THR A 5 -30.44 -18.47 3.38
CA THR A 5 -29.13 -18.91 2.89
C THR A 5 -28.09 -17.87 3.30
N PRO A 6 -27.00 -18.24 3.99
CA PRO A 6 -26.02 -17.26 4.45
C PRO A 6 -25.28 -16.63 3.27
N ALA A 7 -25.41 -15.31 3.14
CA ALA A 7 -24.73 -14.50 2.13
C ALA A 7 -23.20 -14.78 2.12
N ARG A 8 -22.72 -15.39 1.04
CA ARG A 8 -21.30 -15.75 0.87
C ARG A 8 -20.47 -14.51 0.59
N THR A 9 -19.80 -13.97 1.61
CA THR A 9 -18.92 -12.80 1.46
C THR A 9 -17.64 -13.18 0.72
N ARG A 10 -17.43 -12.65 -0.50
CA ARG A 10 -16.17 -12.80 -1.25
C ARG A 10 -15.26 -11.60 -0.93
N ARG A 11 -14.02 -11.85 -0.49
CA ARG A 11 -13.01 -10.77 -0.41
C ARG A 11 -12.72 -10.30 -1.84
N ALA A 12 -13.19 -9.13 -2.24
CA ALA A 12 -12.68 -8.44 -3.44
C ALA A 12 -11.31 -7.79 -3.17
N GLY A 13 -10.44 -8.50 -2.45
CA GLY A 13 -9.22 -7.93 -1.86
C GLY A 13 -8.04 -7.83 -2.81
N ALA A 14 -8.18 -8.25 -4.07
CA ALA A 14 -7.06 -8.29 -5.02
C ALA A 14 -6.65 -6.92 -5.56
N PHE A 15 -7.49 -5.88 -5.42
CA PHE A 15 -7.24 -4.53 -5.95
C PHE A 15 -7.43 -3.43 -4.90
N ASP A 16 -6.84 -3.59 -3.71
CA ASP A 16 -6.75 -2.49 -2.75
C ASP A 16 -5.65 -1.51 -3.19
N ILE A 17 -6.05 -0.32 -3.63
CA ILE A 17 -5.13 0.74 -4.09
C ILE A 17 -4.10 1.11 -3.01
N ARG A 18 -4.42 0.95 -1.73
CA ARG A 18 -3.49 1.26 -0.62
C ARG A 18 -2.28 0.34 -0.64
N LEU A 19 -2.46 -0.93 -0.99
CA LEU A 19 -1.35 -1.88 -1.09
C LEU A 19 -0.48 -1.60 -2.31
N ILE A 20 -1.08 -1.19 -3.43
CA ILE A 20 -0.33 -0.78 -4.62
C ILE A 20 0.52 0.46 -4.33
N ILE A 21 -0.08 1.50 -3.73
CA ILE A 21 0.63 2.72 -3.33
C ILE A 21 1.74 2.38 -2.34
N SER A 22 1.45 1.54 -1.33
CA SER A 22 2.44 1.10 -0.34
C SER A 22 3.62 0.38 -0.96
N LEU A 23 3.37 -0.51 -1.92
CA LEU A 23 4.43 -1.26 -2.60
C LEU A 23 5.33 -0.31 -3.40
N LEU A 24 4.75 0.54 -4.25
CA LEU A 24 5.51 1.48 -5.09
C LEU A 24 6.32 2.46 -4.24
N THR A 25 5.67 3.05 -3.24
CA THR A 25 6.31 4.01 -2.32
C THR A 25 7.39 3.33 -1.47
N GLY A 26 7.11 2.11 -1.00
CA GLY A 26 8.05 1.30 -0.22
C GLY A 26 9.30 0.94 -1.01
N VAL A 27 9.16 0.45 -2.25
CA VAL A 27 10.30 0.14 -3.12
C VAL A 27 11.15 1.37 -3.35
N TYR A 28 10.53 2.52 -3.66
CA TYR A 28 11.28 3.75 -3.84
C TYR A 28 11.97 4.23 -2.55
N GLY A 29 11.30 4.14 -1.40
CA GLY A 29 11.88 4.44 -0.09
C GLY A 29 13.08 3.55 0.25
N ILE A 30 13.03 2.26 -0.10
CA ILE A 30 14.19 1.34 0.04
C ILE A 30 15.34 1.82 -0.84
N VAL A 31 15.09 2.14 -2.11
CA VAL A 31 16.12 2.63 -3.05
C VAL A 31 16.79 3.89 -2.49
N LEU A 32 16.01 4.88 -2.03
CA LEU A 32 16.56 6.10 -1.45
C LEU A 32 17.36 5.84 -0.18
N THR A 33 16.90 4.93 0.68
CA THR A 33 17.63 4.57 1.90
C THR A 33 18.97 3.91 1.57
N VAL A 34 19.00 3.01 0.59
CA VAL A 34 20.25 2.37 0.12
C VAL A 34 21.20 3.40 -0.48
N MET A 35 20.69 4.29 -1.34
CA MET A 35 21.47 5.42 -1.89
C MET A 35 22.02 6.32 -0.79
N GLY A 36 21.20 6.63 0.20
CA GLY A 36 21.58 7.40 1.38
C GLY A 36 22.69 6.76 2.19
N ILE A 37 22.64 5.45 2.42
CA ILE A 37 23.61 4.72 3.26
C ILE A 37 24.95 4.52 2.54
N GLY A 38 24.93 4.16 1.26
CA GLY A 38 26.12 3.65 0.56
C GLY A 38 26.63 4.48 -0.61
N PHE A 39 25.88 5.48 -1.07
CA PHE A 39 26.12 6.14 -2.36
C PHE A 39 25.89 7.66 -2.30
N THR A 40 26.06 8.27 -1.12
CA THR A 40 25.98 9.73 -0.98
C THR A 40 27.38 10.31 -0.91
N ASP A 41 27.69 11.20 -1.86
CA ASP A 41 29.01 11.82 -1.99
C ASP A 41 29.03 13.24 -1.39
N ASP A 42 30.22 13.74 -1.05
CA ASP A 42 30.39 15.09 -0.46
C ASP A 42 29.80 16.19 -1.35
N ALA A 43 29.91 16.06 -2.67
CA ALA A 43 29.33 17.01 -3.63
C ALA A 43 27.79 17.05 -3.59
N GLU A 44 27.14 15.98 -3.17
CA GLU A 44 25.69 15.95 -2.96
C GLU A 44 25.31 16.56 -1.61
N LEU A 45 26.09 16.26 -0.56
CA LEU A 45 25.93 16.84 0.77
C LEU A 45 26.09 18.37 0.74
N ASP A 46 27.08 18.88 0.01
CA ASP A 46 27.33 20.32 -0.11
C ASP A 46 26.16 21.07 -0.74
N LYS A 47 25.47 20.45 -1.71
CA LYS A 47 24.24 21.02 -2.31
C LYS A 47 23.07 21.06 -1.32
N ALA A 48 23.15 20.25 -0.27
CA ALA A 48 22.12 20.05 0.74
C ALA A 48 22.54 20.57 2.13
N ALA A 49 23.51 21.48 2.21
CA ALA A 49 24.01 22.04 3.47
C ALA A 49 24.48 20.97 4.48
N GLY A 50 25.13 19.91 3.98
CA GLY A 50 25.62 18.78 4.77
C GLY A 50 24.57 17.73 5.10
N VAL A 51 23.34 17.84 4.56
CA VAL A 51 22.25 16.90 4.86
C VAL A 51 22.17 15.81 3.81
N ASN A 52 22.15 14.55 4.25
CA ASN A 52 21.87 13.42 3.38
C ASN A 52 20.37 13.33 3.06
N ILE A 53 19.94 14.00 1.99
CA ILE A 53 18.53 14.07 1.60
C ILE A 53 17.97 12.68 1.26
N ASN A 54 18.73 11.85 0.55
CA ASN A 54 18.30 10.51 0.16
C ASN A 54 17.97 9.65 1.38
N LEU A 55 18.81 9.70 2.41
CA LEU A 55 18.61 8.94 3.64
C LEU A 55 17.36 9.40 4.40
N TRP A 56 17.22 10.70 4.65
CA TRP A 56 16.08 11.24 5.39
C TRP A 56 14.75 11.05 4.64
N ALA A 57 14.75 11.30 3.32
CA ALA A 57 13.58 11.05 2.49
C ALA A 57 13.23 9.56 2.46
N GLY A 58 14.22 8.68 2.28
CA GLY A 58 14.05 7.23 2.30
C GLY A 58 13.42 6.74 3.60
N ILE A 59 13.96 7.15 4.75
CA ILE A 59 13.40 6.82 6.07
C ILE A 59 11.95 7.31 6.20
N GLY A 60 11.67 8.55 5.79
CA GLY A 60 10.32 9.11 5.81
C GLY A 60 9.34 8.29 4.98
N LEU A 61 9.72 7.89 3.76
CA LEU A 61 8.91 7.04 2.89
C LEU A 61 8.68 5.65 3.49
N LEU A 62 9.68 5.04 4.13
CA LEU A 62 9.54 3.74 4.79
C LEU A 62 8.56 3.79 5.97
N ILE A 63 8.63 4.84 6.79
CA ILE A 63 7.68 5.07 7.88
C ILE A 63 6.26 5.22 7.31
N PHE A 64 6.09 6.07 6.29
CA PHE A 64 4.80 6.27 5.63
C PHE A 64 4.23 4.96 5.05
N THR A 65 5.05 4.17 4.35
CA THR A 65 4.68 2.86 3.82
C THR A 65 4.23 1.92 4.93
N ALA A 66 4.96 1.85 6.05
CA ALA A 66 4.58 1.00 7.19
C ALA A 66 3.20 1.39 7.75
N LEU A 67 2.92 2.69 7.87
CA LEU A 67 1.62 3.20 8.30
C LEU A 67 0.50 2.86 7.31
N MET A 68 0.75 2.98 6.01
CA MET A 68 -0.21 2.64 4.97
C MET A 68 -0.55 1.15 4.94
N VAL A 69 0.47 0.29 5.03
CA VAL A 69 0.28 -1.18 5.12
C VAL A 69 -0.51 -1.53 6.36
N LEU A 70 -0.14 -0.98 7.52
CA LEU A 70 -0.86 -1.19 8.77
C LEU A 70 -2.34 -0.78 8.64
N TRP A 71 -2.62 0.38 8.05
CA TRP A 71 -3.99 0.84 7.83
C TRP A 71 -4.78 -0.07 6.88
N ALA A 72 -4.17 -0.57 5.81
CA ALA A 72 -4.80 -1.51 4.89
C ALA A 72 -5.18 -2.83 5.59
N ILE A 73 -4.31 -3.33 6.47
CA ILE A 73 -4.55 -4.55 7.26
C ILE A 73 -5.65 -4.32 8.30
N VAL A 74 -5.63 -3.20 9.03
CA VAL A 74 -6.59 -2.88 10.10
C VAL A 74 -7.99 -2.60 9.56
N ARG A 75 -8.11 -2.04 8.34
CA ARG A 75 -9.40 -1.71 7.71
C ARG A 75 -9.53 -2.33 6.31
N PRO A 76 -9.80 -3.64 6.19
CA PRO A 76 -9.93 -4.31 4.90
C PRO A 76 -11.21 -3.90 4.14
N ILE A 77 -11.11 -3.71 2.82
CA ILE A 77 -12.25 -3.39 1.94
C ILE A 77 -13.09 -4.65 1.71
N ARG A 78 -14.41 -4.54 1.89
CA ARG A 78 -15.38 -5.60 1.61
C ARG A 78 -16.27 -5.15 0.45
N VAL A 79 -16.40 -5.97 -0.58
CA VAL A 79 -17.31 -5.70 -1.70
C VAL A 79 -18.51 -6.64 -1.58
N PRO A 80 -19.76 -6.12 -1.60
CA PRO A 80 -20.95 -6.96 -1.64
C PRO A 80 -20.99 -7.79 -2.93
N VAL A 81 -21.34 -9.07 -2.82
CA VAL A 81 -21.66 -9.90 -3.98
C VAL A 81 -23.14 -9.66 -4.29
N PRO A 82 -23.53 -9.28 -5.52
CA PRO A 82 -24.94 -9.19 -5.89
C PRO A 82 -25.60 -10.58 -5.77
N GLU A 83 -26.68 -10.68 -5.01
CA GLU A 83 -27.56 -11.84 -5.05
C GLU A 83 -28.53 -11.69 -6.24
N GLY A 84 -28.56 -12.69 -7.13
CA GLY A 84 -29.66 -12.89 -8.08
C GLY A 84 -29.53 -12.21 -9.46
N ASP A 85 -28.68 -12.75 -10.33
CA ASP A 85 -29.06 -12.86 -11.76
C ASP A 85 -29.88 -14.15 -11.90
N GLU A 86 -31.07 -14.16 -11.30
CA GLU A 86 -32.13 -15.09 -11.68
C GLU A 86 -32.99 -14.37 -12.71
N THR A 87 -32.47 -14.28 -13.93
CA THR A 87 -33.30 -14.06 -15.12
C THR A 87 -34.18 -15.30 -15.26
N PRO A 88 -35.50 -15.24 -15.04
CA PRO A 88 -36.36 -16.35 -15.39
C PRO A 88 -36.30 -16.47 -16.91
N ALA A 89 -35.72 -17.57 -17.41
CA ALA A 89 -35.89 -17.93 -18.80
C ALA A 89 -37.37 -18.31 -18.99
N GLU A 90 -38.14 -17.43 -19.66
CA GLU A 90 -39.39 -17.79 -20.31
C GLU A 90 -39.19 -18.88 -21.37
#